data_AF-A0A1Y3U4R6-F1
#
_entry.id   AF-A0A1Y3U4R6-F1
#
_cell.length_a   1.000
_cell.length_b   1.000
_cell.length_c   1.000
_cell.angle_alpha   90.00
_cell.angle_beta   90.00
_cell.angle_gamma   90.00
#
_symmetry.space_group_name_H-M   'P 1'
#
loop_
_entity.id
_entity.type
_entity.pdbx_description
1 polymer ?
#
loop_
_entity_poly.entity_id
_entity_poly.type
_entity_poly.pdbx_seq_one_letter_code
_entity_poly.pdbx_strand_id
1 'polypeptide(L)'
;MSDISETVKDWVAGVLGPGVAVEYGRFPEAPVACEVKSSPGDPWVKRYQSGGGVKRYAYEVYIRVNPRGGEARRFDALAALRSLQARIESHEVPDIGAACFSHEVTQLPNEHSTEKDGRAVYQMTAALTYHEKGN
;
A
#
# COMPACT_ATOMS: atom_id res chain seq x y z
N MET A 1 -6.10 -11.03 -16.48
CA MET A 1 -6.41 -10.01 -15.45
C MET A 1 -5.18 -9.95 -14.58
N SER A 2 -4.51 -8.80 -14.47
CA SER A 2 -3.35 -8.68 -13.58
C SER A 2 -3.82 -8.93 -12.14
N ASP A 3 -2.97 -9.56 -11.34
CA ASP A 3 -3.25 -9.67 -9.92
C ASP A 3 -3.15 -8.25 -9.33
N ILE A 4 -4.26 -7.75 -8.79
CA ILE A 4 -4.33 -6.41 -8.20
C ILE A 4 -3.33 -6.28 -7.04
N SER A 5 -3.03 -7.37 -6.33
CA SER A 5 -2.07 -7.38 -5.24
C SER A 5 -0.64 -7.10 -5.73
N GLU A 6 -0.22 -7.77 -6.82
CA GLU A 6 1.07 -7.54 -7.45
C GLU A 6 1.16 -6.13 -8.03
N THR A 7 0.10 -5.67 -8.69
CA THR A 7 0.02 -4.33 -9.29
C THR A 7 0.17 -3.23 -8.23
N VAL A 8 -0.53 -3.35 -7.11
CA VAL A 8 -0.42 -2.40 -5.99
C VAL A 8 0.97 -2.46 -5.37
N LYS A 9 1.52 -3.67 -5.14
CA LYS A 9 2.88 -3.84 -4.61
C LYS A 9 3.93 -3.20 -5.51
N ASP A 10 3.87 -3.40 -6.83
CA ASP A 10 4.80 -2.81 -7.79
C ASP A 10 4.67 -1.28 -7.85
N TRP A 11 3.44 -0.75 -7.81
CA TRP A 11 3.21 0.69 -7.74
C TRP A 11 3.77 1.31 -6.46
N VAL A 12 3.52 0.69 -5.29
CA VAL A 12 4.11 1.13 -4.01
C VAL A 12 5.65 1.12 -4.09
N ALA A 13 6.24 0.06 -4.66
CA ALA A 13 7.69 -0.01 -4.86
C ALA A 13 8.22 1.11 -5.76
N GLY A 14 7.51 1.43 -6.84
CA GLY A 14 7.83 2.54 -7.73
C GLY A 14 7.81 3.90 -7.01
N VAL A 15 6.82 4.13 -6.15
CA VAL A 15 6.70 5.39 -5.39
C VAL A 15 7.76 5.51 -4.29
N LEU A 16 8.01 4.43 -3.54
CA LEU A 16 9.00 4.42 -2.46
C LEU A 16 10.45 4.41 -2.98
N GLY A 17 10.65 3.97 -4.21
CA GLY A 17 11.94 3.96 -4.88
C GLY A 17 12.85 2.80 -4.45
N PRO A 18 14.04 2.67 -5.07
CA PRO A 18 14.91 1.50 -4.95
C PRO A 18 15.56 1.33 -3.57
N GLY A 19 15.45 2.32 -2.68
CA GLY A 19 15.99 2.27 -1.31
C GLY A 19 15.13 1.46 -0.33
N VAL A 20 13.93 1.02 -0.74
CA VAL A 20 12.99 0.27 0.09
C VAL A 20 12.69 -1.06 -0.59
N ALA A 21 13.03 -2.17 0.08
CA ALA A 21 12.61 -3.49 -0.39
C ALA A 21 11.12 -3.67 -0.09
N VAL A 22 10.29 -3.94 -1.11
CA VAL A 22 8.83 -4.09 -0.96
C VAL A 22 8.41 -5.51 -1.33
N GLU A 23 7.66 -6.17 -0.45
CA GLU A 23 7.09 -7.50 -0.69
C GLU A 23 5.61 -7.55 -0.30
N TYR A 24 4.87 -8.50 -0.88
CA TYR A 24 3.46 -8.71 -0.54
C TYR A 24 3.31 -9.72 0.62
N GLY A 25 2.54 -9.36 1.64
CA GLY A 25 2.15 -10.24 2.76
C GLY A 25 3.25 -10.62 3.75
N ARG A 26 4.46 -10.06 3.61
CA ARG A 26 5.57 -10.23 4.54
C ARG A 26 6.58 -9.10 4.43
N PHE A 27 7.35 -8.86 5.49
CA PHE A 27 8.55 -8.04 5.39
C PHE A 27 9.71 -8.77 4.70
N PRO A 28 10.37 -8.15 3.71
CA PRO A 28 11.63 -8.67 3.19
C PRO A 28 12.77 -8.57 4.22
N GLU A 29 13.79 -9.39 4.02
CA GLU A 29 15.04 -9.33 4.80
C GLU A 29 15.92 -8.17 4.30
N ALA A 30 15.55 -6.95 4.68
CA ALA A 30 16.29 -5.74 4.33
C ALA A 30 16.33 -4.75 5.53
N PRO A 31 17.33 -3.83 5.56
CA PRO A 31 17.41 -2.80 6.61
C PRO A 31 16.22 -1.83 6.63
N VAL A 32 15.68 -1.54 5.45
CA VAL A 32 14.44 -0.80 5.24
C VAL A 32 13.55 -1.72 4.40
N ALA A 33 12.48 -2.18 5.03
CA ALA A 33 11.63 -3.22 4.49
C ALA A 33 10.19 -2.75 4.49
N CYS A 34 9.45 -3.04 3.43
CA CYS A 34 8.06 -2.68 3.27
C CYS A 34 7.24 -3.92 2.98
N GLU A 35 6.14 -4.07 3.72
CA GLU A 35 5.12 -5.09 3.49
C GLU A 35 3.86 -4.40 2.96
N VAL A 36 3.37 -4.87 1.83
CA VAL A 36 2.05 -4.50 1.31
C VAL A 36 1.12 -5.70 1.46
N LYS A 37 -0.11 -5.52 1.93
CA LYS A 37 -1.09 -6.61 1.95
C LYS A 37 -2.51 -6.10 1.82
N SER A 38 -3.41 -6.97 1.40
CA SER A 38 -4.85 -6.69 1.44
C SER A 38 -5.32 -6.48 2.88
N SER A 39 -6.09 -5.42 3.11
CA SER A 39 -6.83 -5.25 4.35
C SER A 39 -8.00 -6.23 4.41
N PRO A 40 -8.33 -6.76 5.59
CA PRO A 40 -9.47 -7.65 5.76
C PRO A 40 -10.80 -6.90 5.49
N GLY A 41 -11.74 -7.56 4.82
CA GLY A 41 -13.08 -7.01 4.55
C GLY A 41 -13.76 -7.64 3.33
N ASP A 42 -15.03 -7.30 3.12
CA ASP A 42 -15.73 -7.67 1.88
C ASP A 42 -15.24 -6.79 0.72
N PRO A 43 -14.68 -7.38 -0.36
CA PRO A 43 -14.24 -6.61 -1.51
C PRO A 43 -15.40 -6.05 -2.36
N TRP A 44 -16.65 -6.36 -2.05
CA TRP A 44 -17.78 -5.86 -2.83
C TRP A 44 -18.40 -4.60 -2.24
N VAL A 45 -18.45 -3.55 -3.06
CA VAL A 45 -19.23 -2.33 -2.75
C VAL A 45 -20.64 -2.45 -3.30
N LYS A 46 -20.75 -2.94 -4.54
CA LYS A 46 -22.05 -3.13 -5.20
C LYS A 46 -21.98 -4.23 -6.25
N ARG A 47 -22.95 -5.14 -6.24
CA ARG A 47 -23.13 -6.17 -7.28
C ARG A 47 -24.32 -5.81 -8.16
N TYR A 48 -24.18 -5.89 -9.47
CA TYR A 48 -25.27 -5.71 -10.42
C TYR A 48 -25.75 -7.06 -10.95
N GLN A 49 -27.05 -7.17 -11.26
CA GLN A 49 -27.63 -8.39 -11.81
C GLN A 49 -27.08 -8.76 -13.19
N SER A 50 -26.49 -7.81 -13.91
CA SER A 50 -25.84 -8.01 -15.21
C SER A 50 -24.47 -8.71 -15.12
N GLY A 51 -24.02 -9.13 -13.94
CA GLY A 51 -22.73 -9.80 -13.75
C GLY A 51 -21.53 -8.86 -13.55
N GLY A 52 -21.73 -7.55 -13.65
CA GLY A 52 -20.74 -6.53 -13.28
C GLY A 52 -20.88 -6.05 -11.84
N GLY A 53 -19.94 -5.21 -11.39
CA GLY A 53 -20.01 -4.61 -10.06
C GLY A 53 -18.96 -3.55 -9.79
N VAL A 54 -19.11 -2.91 -8.63
CA VAL A 54 -18.10 -2.05 -8.03
C VAL A 54 -17.41 -2.86 -6.94
N LYS A 55 -16.11 -3.04 -7.11
CA LYS A 55 -15.25 -3.71 -6.14
C LYS A 55 -14.39 -2.69 -5.41
N ARG A 56 -14.01 -3.04 -4.20
CA ARG A 56 -13.04 -2.34 -3.37
C ARG A 56 -11.90 -3.29 -3.04
N TYR A 57 -10.68 -2.85 -3.29
CA TYR A 57 -9.48 -3.49 -2.81
C TYR A 57 -8.82 -2.56 -1.79
N ALA A 58 -9.06 -2.83 -0.52
CA ALA A 58 -8.37 -2.15 0.57
C ALA A 58 -7.03 -2.83 0.81
N TYR A 59 -6.00 -2.05 1.08
CA TYR A 59 -4.66 -2.54 1.32
C TYR A 59 -3.93 -1.69 2.37
N GLU A 60 -3.05 -2.36 3.10
CA GLU A 60 -2.16 -1.77 4.09
C GLU A 60 -0.73 -1.73 3.53
N VAL A 61 0.00 -0.71 3.92
CA VAL A 61 1.43 -0.55 3.66
C VAL A 61 2.12 -0.36 4.99
N TYR A 62 3.07 -1.23 5.30
CA TYR A 62 3.90 -1.15 6.50
C TYR A 62 5.35 -0.93 6.11
N ILE A 63 6.02 0.03 6.72
CA ILE A 63 7.47 0.24 6.56
C ILE A 63 8.16 -0.02 7.89
N ARG A 64 9.06 -1.00 7.91
CA ARG A 64 9.93 -1.33 9.03
C ARG A 64 11.30 -0.71 8.84
N VAL A 65 11.76 0.02 9.86
CA VAL A 65 13.08 0.68 9.87
C VAL A 65 13.87 0.37 11.12
N ASN A 66 15.19 0.26 10.97
CA ASN A 66 16.09 0.19 12.12
C ASN A 66 16.16 1.56 12.83
N PRO A 67 15.99 1.61 14.16
CA PRO A 67 16.16 2.85 14.93
C PRO A 67 17.62 3.28 15.04
N ARG A 68 18.57 2.34 14.87
CA ARG A 68 20.00 2.51 15.21
C ARG A 68 20.85 2.62 13.95
N GLY A 69 21.02 3.85 13.48
CA GLY A 69 22.06 4.29 12.55
C GLY A 69 22.35 5.76 12.82
N GLY A 70 23.58 6.23 12.61
CA GLY A 70 23.88 7.67 12.69
C GLY A 70 22.95 8.48 11.77
N GLU A 71 22.71 9.76 12.06
CA GLU A 71 21.74 10.62 11.36
C GLU A 71 21.81 10.53 9.82
N ALA A 72 23.01 10.34 9.25
CA ALA A 72 23.23 10.19 7.82
C ALA A 72 22.70 8.87 7.19
N ARG A 73 22.15 7.94 7.96
CA ARG A 73 21.60 6.64 7.50
C ARG A 73 20.16 6.39 7.96
N ARG A 74 19.49 7.37 8.55
CA ARG A 74 18.12 7.21 9.06
C ARG A 74 17.13 7.36 7.92
N PHE A 75 16.43 6.29 7.57
CA PHE A 75 15.31 6.33 6.63
C PHE A 75 14.08 6.93 7.33
N ASP A 76 13.50 7.97 6.75
CA ASP A 76 12.27 8.58 7.25
C ASP A 76 11.05 7.85 6.66
N ALA A 77 10.60 6.82 7.37
CA ALA A 77 9.44 6.03 6.97
C ALA A 77 8.14 6.85 6.94
N LEU A 78 8.00 7.84 7.82
CA LEU A 78 6.79 8.66 7.85
C LEU A 78 6.75 9.59 6.64
N ALA A 79 7.87 10.22 6.27
CA ALA A 79 7.98 11.02 5.05
C ALA A 79 7.75 10.18 3.79
N ALA A 80 8.24 8.94 3.76
CA ALA A 80 8.01 8.01 2.65
C ALA A 80 6.51 7.66 2.50
N LEU A 81 5.83 7.35 3.60
CA LEU A 81 4.37 7.12 3.58
C LEU A 81 3.58 8.39 3.23
N ARG A 82 4.02 9.58 3.67
CA ARG A 82 3.41 10.86 3.27
C ARG A 82 3.59 11.12 1.77
N SER A 83 4.72 10.72 1.20
CA SER A 83 4.93 10.78 -0.25
C SER A 83 3.94 9.87 -0.98
N LEU A 84 3.72 8.65 -0.48
CA LEU A 84 2.72 7.74 -1.00
C LEU A 84 1.29 8.30 -0.90
N GLN A 85 0.92 8.87 0.26
CA GLN A 85 -0.33 9.59 0.44
C GLN A 85 -0.50 10.70 -0.60
N ALA A 86 0.52 11.53 -0.81
CA ALA A 86 0.46 12.64 -1.76
C ALA A 86 0.21 12.16 -3.20
N ARG A 87 0.75 11.01 -3.60
CA ARG A 87 0.46 10.39 -4.91
C ARG A 87 -1.01 10.02 -5.04
N ILE A 88 -1.59 9.40 -4.02
CA ILE A 88 -3.01 9.05 -3.97
C ILE A 88 -3.88 10.31 -4.05
N GLU A 89 -3.55 11.33 -3.26
CA GLU A 89 -4.27 12.61 -3.24
C GLU A 89 -4.14 13.39 -4.56
N SER A 90 -3.06 13.17 -5.32
CA SER A 90 -2.92 13.68 -6.69
C SER A 90 -3.67 12.88 -7.74
N HIS A 91 -4.52 11.93 -7.31
CA HIS A 91 -5.30 11.02 -8.15
C HIS A 91 -4.47 10.04 -8.98
N GLU A 92 -3.25 9.72 -8.55
CA GLU A 92 -2.46 8.65 -9.17
C GLU A 92 -3.08 7.28 -8.83
N VAL A 93 -3.17 6.41 -9.84
CA VAL A 93 -3.79 5.09 -9.71
C VAL A 93 -2.86 4.03 -10.31
N PRO A 94 -2.62 2.88 -9.65
CA PRO A 94 -1.93 1.74 -10.25
C PRO A 94 -2.67 1.24 -11.49
N ASP A 95 -1.95 0.76 -12.51
CA ASP A 95 -2.57 0.18 -13.71
C ASP A 95 -3.15 -1.21 -13.44
N ILE A 96 -4.32 -1.23 -12.80
CA ILE A 96 -5.04 -2.45 -12.40
C ILE A 96 -5.81 -3.11 -13.58
N GLY A 97 -5.63 -2.61 -14.81
CA GLY A 97 -6.35 -3.12 -15.99
C GLY A 97 -7.88 -2.94 -15.94
N ALA A 98 -8.39 -2.09 -15.03
CA ALA A 98 -9.80 -1.81 -14.79
C ALA A 98 -10.02 -0.30 -14.61
N ALA A 99 -11.24 0.16 -14.89
CA ALA A 99 -11.61 1.55 -14.65
C ALA A 99 -11.69 1.80 -13.14
N CYS A 100 -10.75 2.58 -12.61
CA CYS A 100 -10.75 3.01 -11.23
C CYS A 100 -11.74 4.16 -11.04
N PHE A 101 -12.60 4.02 -10.03
CA PHE A 101 -13.55 5.02 -9.60
C PHE A 101 -12.93 5.95 -8.55
N SER A 102 -12.23 5.39 -7.56
CA SER A 102 -11.52 6.16 -6.54
C SER A 102 -10.30 5.44 -6.02
N HIS A 103 -9.30 6.22 -5.62
CA HIS A 103 -8.14 5.78 -4.86
C HIS A 103 -8.01 6.71 -3.66
N GLU A 104 -8.15 6.18 -2.45
CA GLU A 104 -8.26 6.99 -1.23
C GLU A 104 -7.43 6.43 -0.08
N VAL A 105 -6.84 7.33 0.72
CA VAL A 105 -6.22 6.98 1.99
C VAL A 105 -7.31 6.85 3.04
N THR A 106 -7.44 5.67 3.64
CA THR A 106 -8.45 5.36 4.67
C THR A 106 -7.87 5.45 6.08
N GLN A 107 -6.55 5.32 6.21
CA GLN A 107 -5.81 5.58 7.44
C GLN A 107 -4.53 6.35 7.12
N LEU A 108 -4.39 7.54 7.72
CA LEU A 108 -3.23 8.40 7.53
C LEU A 108 -1.92 7.74 8.03
N PRO A 109 -0.76 8.13 7.47
CA PRO A 109 0.53 7.67 7.95
C PRO A 109 0.73 7.88 9.45
N ASN A 110 1.02 6.80 10.18
CA ASN A 110 1.29 6.82 11.61
C ASN A 110 2.28 5.74 12.04
N GLU A 111 2.88 5.90 13.22
CA GLU A 111 3.62 4.80 13.87
C GLU A 111 2.62 3.71 14.28
N HIS A 112 2.93 2.47 13.91
CA HIS A 112 2.11 1.30 14.19
C HIS A 112 2.58 0.58 15.44
N SER A 113 3.87 0.27 15.52
CA SER A 113 4.45 -0.49 16.62
C SER A 113 5.97 -0.38 16.63
N THR A 114 6.57 -0.90 17.71
CA THR A 114 8.01 -1.16 17.79
C THR A 114 8.21 -2.66 18.03
N GLU A 115 9.02 -3.32 17.19
CA GLU A 115 9.39 -4.72 17.33
C GLU A 115 10.33 -4.94 18.53
N LYS A 116 10.44 -6.19 19.00
CA LYS A 116 11.27 -6.54 20.17
C LYS A 116 12.76 -6.19 20.02
N ASP A 117 13.26 -6.15 18.79
CA ASP A 117 14.64 -5.76 18.46
C ASP A 117 14.82 -4.23 18.36
N GLY A 118 13.75 -3.47 18.61
CA GLY A 118 13.71 -2.02 18.57
C GLY A 118 13.32 -1.43 17.21
N ARG A 119 13.10 -2.24 16.17
CA ARG A 119 12.65 -1.73 14.85
C ARG A 119 11.30 -1.06 14.95
N ALA A 120 11.20 0.18 14.47
CA ALA A 120 9.94 0.89 14.40
C ALA A 120 9.21 0.48 13.10
N VAL A 121 7.91 0.28 13.21
CA VAL A 121 7.02 0.00 12.09
C VAL A 121 6.03 1.15 11.96
N TYR A 122 5.97 1.71 10.75
CA TYR A 122 5.00 2.75 10.37
C TYR A 122 4.01 2.17 9.39
N GLN A 123 2.79 2.69 9.37
CA GLN A 123 1.73 2.19 8.51
C GLN A 123 0.91 3.29 7.84
N MET A 124 0.26 2.92 6.74
CA MET A 124 -0.82 3.66 6.09
C MET A 124 -1.78 2.64 5.48
N THR A 125 -3.07 2.98 5.41
CA THR A 125 -4.08 2.15 4.74
C THR A 125 -4.74 2.96 3.63
N ALA A 126 -4.97 2.31 2.49
CA ALA A 126 -5.65 2.91 1.35
C ALA A 126 -6.61 1.91 0.69
N ALA A 127 -7.46 2.41 -0.19
CA ALA A 127 -8.39 1.57 -0.93
C ALA A 127 -8.56 2.04 -2.37
N LEU A 128 -8.57 1.06 -3.28
CA LEU A 128 -8.96 1.22 -4.67
C LEU A 128 -10.40 0.78 -4.84
N THR A 129 -11.25 1.63 -5.38
CA THR A 129 -12.61 1.28 -5.80
C THR A 129 -12.64 1.28 -7.32
N TYR A 130 -13.07 0.18 -7.94
CA TYR A 130 -13.00 0.01 -9.39
C TYR A 130 -14.17 -0.80 -9.94
N HIS A 131 -14.41 -0.65 -11.23
CA HIS A 131 -15.42 -1.44 -11.94
C HIS A 131 -14.85 -2.79 -12.35
N GLU A 132 -15.51 -3.86 -11.93
CA GLU A 132 -15.29 -5.17 -12.53
C GLU A 132 -16.04 -5.23 -13.87
N LYS A 133 -15.31 -5.57 -14.94
CA LYS A 133 -15.95 -5.89 -16.22
C LYS A 133 -16.80 -7.14 -16.02
N GLY A 134 -18.10 -7.03 -16.26
CA GLY A 134 -18.95 -8.21 -16.42
C GLY A 134 -18.46 -9.01 -17.64
N ASN A 135 -18.53 -10.34 -17.54
CA ASN A 135 -18.28 -11.25 -18.66
C ASN A 135 -19.24 -10.99 -19.83
#